data_AF-A0A1M6BBH4-F1
#
_entry.id   AF-A0A1M6BBH4-F1
#
_cell.length_a   1.000
_cell.length_b   1.000
_cell.length_c   1.000
_cell.angle_alpha   90.00
_cell.angle_beta   90.00
_cell.angle_gamma   90.00
#
_symmetry.space_group_name_H-M   'P 1'
#
loop_
_entity.id
_entity.type
_entity.pdbx_description
1 polymer ?
#
loop_
_entity_poly.entity_id
_entity_poly.type
_entity_poly.pdbx_seq_one_letter_code
_entity_poly.pdbx_strand_id
1 'polypeptide(L)'
;MNTNEDKHIEKLIDKMMKDQTLEAPSFDFTSKVMNQVLESKKDSVFTYKPLLSKQTSFIILSIVIGIVIYAVFSNASISEKWTLPIDFSVIYKNKFSQMLNFSTITTYSTVVGTIMLLLQVYYLRNHFANRN
;
A
#
# COMPACT_ATOMS: atom_id res chain seq x y z
N MET A 1 -22.91 -41.26 -56.58
CA MET A 1 -21.98 -41.46 -55.44
C MET A 1 -22.07 -42.91 -55.01
N ASN A 2 -20.95 -43.62 -54.95
CA ASN A 2 -20.88 -45.06 -54.73
C ASN A 2 -20.97 -45.36 -53.22
N THR A 3 -22.20 -45.58 -52.74
CA THR A 3 -22.55 -45.78 -51.31
C THR A 3 -21.77 -46.86 -50.56
N ASN A 4 -21.10 -47.77 -51.28
CA ASN A 4 -20.25 -48.80 -50.68
C ASN A 4 -18.89 -48.25 -50.26
N GLU A 5 -18.29 -47.35 -51.06
CA GLU A 5 -16.99 -46.75 -50.76
C GLU A 5 -17.05 -45.92 -49.48
N ASP A 6 -18.10 -45.11 -49.31
CA ASP A 6 -18.31 -44.26 -48.12
C ASP A 6 -18.38 -45.11 -46.82
N LYS A 7 -19.05 -46.27 -46.87
CA LYS A 7 -19.13 -47.20 -45.72
C LYS A 7 -17.78 -47.82 -45.36
N HIS A 8 -16.90 -48.02 -46.34
CA HIS A 8 -15.56 -48.53 -46.08
C HIS A 8 -14.68 -47.45 -45.44
N ILE A 9 -14.81 -46.19 -45.87
CA ILE A 9 -14.09 -45.07 -45.26
C ILE A 9 -14.55 -44.82 -43.82
N GLU A 10 -15.85 -44.85 -43.56
CA GLU A 10 -16.40 -44.67 -42.20
C GLU A 10 -15.92 -45.77 -41.24
N LYS A 11 -15.90 -47.04 -41.69
CA LYS A 11 -15.33 -48.16 -40.91
C LYS A 11 -13.83 -48.02 -40.64
N LEU A 12 -13.08 -47.42 -41.57
CA LEU A 12 -11.65 -47.16 -41.38
C LEU A 12 -11.43 -46.06 -40.34
N ILE A 13 -12.25 -45.01 -40.36
CA ILE A 13 -12.20 -43.92 -39.38
C ILE A 13 -12.59 -44.43 -37.98
N ASP A 14 -13.68 -45.17 -37.86
CA ASP A 14 -14.12 -45.75 -36.59
C ASP A 14 -13.06 -46.69 -36.00
N LYS A 15 -12.44 -47.52 -36.85
CA LYS A 15 -11.37 -48.41 -36.41
C LYS A 15 -10.15 -47.63 -35.96
N MET A 16 -9.76 -46.60 -36.72
CA MET A 16 -8.64 -45.73 -36.36
C MET A 16 -8.89 -45.04 -35.02
N MET A 17 -10.08 -44.46 -34.79
CA MET A 17 -10.44 -43.79 -33.54
C MET A 17 -10.53 -44.75 -32.35
N LYS A 18 -11.00 -45.99 -32.56
CA LYS A 18 -11.15 -46.99 -31.50
C LYS A 18 -9.84 -47.64 -31.09
N ASP A 19 -8.91 -47.77 -32.03
CA ASP A 19 -7.56 -48.31 -31.78
C ASP A 19 -6.64 -47.25 -31.13
N GLN A 20 -7.06 -45.98 -31.05
CA GLN A 20 -6.37 -44.97 -30.25
C GLN A 20 -6.76 -45.14 -28.78
N THR A 21 -5.78 -45.46 -27.94
CA THR A 21 -5.97 -45.44 -26.49
C THR A 21 -6.35 -44.04 -26.05
N LEU A 22 -7.47 -43.89 -25.35
CA LEU A 22 -7.85 -42.62 -24.73
C LEU A 22 -6.69 -42.15 -23.85
N GLU A 23 -6.06 -41.04 -24.25
CA GLU A 23 -5.01 -40.41 -23.47
C GLU A 23 -5.64 -39.86 -22.19
N ALA A 24 -5.52 -40.63 -21.11
CA ALA A 24 -5.90 -40.18 -19.79
C ALA A 24 -4.79 -39.27 -19.25
N PRO A 25 -5.13 -38.13 -18.64
CA PRO A 25 -4.14 -37.32 -17.97
C PRO A 25 -3.41 -38.16 -16.92
N SER A 26 -2.14 -37.83 -16.66
CA SER A 26 -1.37 -38.47 -15.59
C SER A 26 -2.13 -38.38 -14.26
N PHE A 27 -1.96 -39.37 -13.38
CA PHE A 27 -2.60 -39.42 -12.06
C PHE A 27 -2.51 -38.09 -11.28
N ASP A 28 -1.37 -37.38 -11.38
CA ASP A 28 -1.12 -36.12 -10.69
C ASP A 28 -1.39 -34.85 -11.51
N PHE A 29 -2.10 -34.96 -12.63
CA PHE A 29 -2.31 -33.83 -13.56
C PHE A 29 -2.95 -32.63 -12.85
N THR A 30 -4.04 -32.86 -12.12
CA THR A 30 -4.74 -31.81 -11.37
C THR A 30 -3.82 -31.15 -10.34
N SER A 31 -3.03 -31.94 -9.61
CA SER A 31 -2.10 -31.43 -8.60
C SER A 31 -1.01 -30.56 -9.22
N LYS A 32 -0.45 -30.97 -10.36
CA LYS A 32 0.57 -30.19 -11.08
C LYS A 32 0.02 -28.87 -11.62
N VAL A 33 -1.15 -28.91 -12.26
CA VAL A 33 -1.81 -27.70 -12.79
C VAL A 33 -2.19 -26.76 -11.64
N MET A 34 -2.75 -27.27 -10.55
CA MET A 34 -3.16 -26.45 -9.42
C MET A 34 -1.95 -25.82 -8.71
N ASN A 35 -0.84 -26.54 -8.57
CA ASN A 35 0.41 -25.96 -8.05
C ASN A 35 0.90 -24.79 -8.92
N GLN A 36 0.91 -24.95 -10.24
CA GLN A 36 1.33 -23.89 -11.16
C GLN A 36 0.38 -22.68 -11.16
N VAL A 37 -0.93 -22.92 -10.99
CA VAL A 37 -1.93 -21.84 -10.82
C VAL A 37 -1.75 -21.11 -9.49
N LEU A 38 -1.43 -21.82 -8.41
CA LEU A 38 -1.17 -21.21 -7.10
C LEU A 38 0.13 -20.39 -7.10
N GLU A 39 1.19 -20.88 -7.75
CA GLU A 39 2.46 -20.18 -7.91
C GLU A 39 2.29 -18.90 -8.74
N SER A 40 1.62 -18.99 -9.89
CA SER A 40 1.34 -17.82 -10.74
C SER A 40 0.38 -16.82 -10.08
N LYS A 41 -0.57 -17.28 -9.26
CA LYS A 41 -1.42 -16.40 -8.46
C LYS A 41 -0.64 -15.69 -7.35
N LYS A 42 0.42 -16.31 -6.80
CA LYS A 42 1.26 -15.71 -5.74
C LYS A 42 1.98 -14.45 -6.23
N ASP A 43 2.39 -14.42 -7.49
CA ASP A 43 3.00 -13.23 -8.13
C ASP A 43 1.99 -12.11 -8.39
N SER A 44 0.69 -12.43 -8.42
CA SER A 44 -0.40 -11.45 -8.56
C SER A 44 -0.96 -10.93 -7.24
N VAL A 45 -0.41 -11.35 -6.10
CA VAL A 45 -0.80 -10.77 -4.80
C VAL A 45 -0.38 -9.32 -4.85
N PHE A 46 -1.38 -8.43 -4.89
CA PHE A 46 -1.24 -6.98 -4.72
C PHE A 46 -0.23 -6.72 -3.61
N THR A 47 1.03 -6.49 -4.01
CA THR A 47 2.07 -6.19 -3.05
C THR A 47 1.70 -4.81 -2.56
N TYR A 48 1.22 -4.74 -1.32
CA TYR A 48 0.93 -3.49 -0.64
C TYR A 48 2.20 -2.67 -0.64
N LYS A 49 2.34 -1.82 -1.66
CA LYS A 49 3.45 -0.88 -1.75
C LYS A 49 3.22 0.10 -0.61
N PRO A 50 4.14 0.19 0.37
CA PRO A 50 3.92 1.03 1.53
C PRO A 50 3.66 2.47 1.04
N LEU A 51 2.55 3.08 1.49
CA LEU A 51 2.12 4.43 1.09
C LEU A 51 3.23 5.48 1.26
N LEU A 52 4.22 5.21 2.12
CA LEU A 52 5.41 6.02 2.31
C LEU A 52 6.64 5.10 2.42
N SER A 53 7.66 5.36 1.60
CA SER A 53 8.95 4.66 1.66
C SER A 53 9.58 4.79 3.05
N LYS A 54 10.32 3.76 3.51
CA LYS A 54 11.03 3.75 4.80
C LYS A 54 11.91 4.99 4.99
N GLN A 55 12.56 5.42 3.91
CA GLN A 55 13.42 6.61 3.87
C GLN A 55 12.61 7.91 4.05
N THR A 56 11.50 8.06 3.34
CA THR A 56 10.66 9.26 3.41
C THR A 56 10.10 9.50 4.80
N SER A 57 9.69 8.44 5.51
CA SER A 57 9.20 8.58 6.89
C SER A 57 10.29 9.03 7.88
N PHE A 58 11.53 8.59 7.67
CA PHE A 58 12.65 9.02 8.51
C PHE A 58 12.99 10.50 8.28
N ILE A 59 12.91 10.97 7.02
CA ILE A 59 13.10 12.39 6.68
C ILE A 59 12.07 13.27 7.37
N ILE A 60 10.78 12.89 7.31
CA ILE A 60 9.70 13.64 7.96
C ILE A 60 9.89 13.69 9.48
N LEU A 61 10.24 12.56 10.10
CA LEU A 61 10.52 12.49 11.53
C LEU A 61 11.70 13.40 11.91
N SER A 62 12.77 13.38 11.12
CA SER A 62 13.96 14.21 11.33
C SER A 62 13.62 15.71 11.28
N ILE A 63 12.79 16.13 10.33
CA ILE A 63 12.34 17.53 10.22
C ILE A 63 11.54 17.94 11.47
N VAL A 64 10.62 17.09 11.92
CA VAL A 64 9.83 17.37 13.14
C VAL A 64 10.73 17.48 14.36
N ILE A 65 11.68 16.57 14.52
CA ILE A 65 12.66 16.60 15.62
C ILE A 65 13.52 17.87 15.54
N GLY A 66 13.97 18.26 14.35
CA GLY A 66 14.74 19.48 14.14
C GLY A 66 13.99 20.74 14.58
N ILE A 67 12.69 20.82 14.30
CA ILE A 67 11.84 21.92 14.76
C ILE A 67 11.73 21.93 16.28
N VAL A 68 11.59 20.77 16.92
CA VAL A 68 11.51 20.64 18.38
C VAL A 68 12.82 21.05 19.05
N ILE A 69 13.96 20.57 18.55
CA ILE A 69 15.28 20.94 19.06
C ILE A 69 15.49 22.45 18.91
N TYR A 70 15.19 23.00 17.73
CA TYR A 70 15.29 24.45 17.51
C TYR A 70 14.42 25.24 18.51
N ALA A 71 13.19 24.79 18.78
CA ALA A 71 12.31 25.42 19.76
C ALA A 71 12.84 25.34 21.21
N VAL A 72 13.58 24.28 21.58
CA VAL A 72 14.16 24.11 22.93
C VAL A 72 15.43 24.94 23.12
N PHE A 73 16.27 25.04 22.10
CA PHE A 73 17.55 25.78 22.18
C PHE A 73 17.42 27.26 21.80
N SER A 74 16.32 27.66 21.16
CA SER A 74 15.96 29.06 21.00
C SER A 74 15.55 29.59 22.37
N ASN A 75 16.33 30.53 22.93
CA ASN A 75 16.05 31.26 24.18
C ASN A 75 14.83 32.20 24.03
N ALA A 76 13.72 31.70 23.49
CA ALA A 76 12.45 32.40 23.48
C ALA A 76 11.96 32.46 24.92
N SER A 77 12.04 33.64 25.51
CA SER A 77 11.60 33.94 26.87
C SER A 77 10.18 33.44 27.08
N ILE A 78 10.06 32.43 27.93
CA ILE A 78 8.81 31.83 28.38
C ILE A 78 8.12 32.88 29.25
N SER A 79 7.30 33.73 28.64
CA SER A 79 6.26 34.48 29.36
C SER A 79 5.30 33.46 29.97
N GLU A 80 4.79 33.74 31.17
CA GLU A 80 4.01 32.91 32.12
C GLU A 80 2.74 32.21 31.59
N LYS A 81 2.55 32.16 30.28
CA LYS A 81 1.51 31.35 29.64
C LYS A 81 2.11 30.00 29.29
N TRP A 82 1.47 28.93 29.78
CA TRP A 82 1.60 27.55 29.29
C TRP A 82 1.16 27.50 27.83
N THR A 83 1.93 28.11 26.95
CA THR A 83 1.73 28.10 25.51
C THR A 83 3.11 27.90 24.94
N LEU A 84 3.24 26.82 24.19
CA LEU A 84 4.45 26.40 23.51
C LEU A 84 5.23 27.62 22.96
N PRO A 85 6.55 27.73 23.18
CA PRO A 85 7.38 28.84 22.70
C PRO A 85 7.65 28.72 21.19
N ILE A 86 6.61 28.39 20.42
CA ILE A 86 6.67 28.28 18.98
C ILE A 86 6.09 29.58 18.43
N ASP A 87 6.98 30.48 18.02
CA ASP A 87 6.58 31.73 17.40
C ASP A 87 6.17 31.48 15.94
N PHE A 88 4.86 31.32 15.73
CA PHE A 88 4.26 31.18 14.40
C PHE A 88 4.16 32.53 13.65
N SER A 89 4.64 33.65 14.21
CA SER A 89 4.52 34.99 13.62
C SER A 89 5.15 35.08 12.21
N VAL A 90 6.15 34.23 11.92
CA VAL A 90 6.76 34.11 10.58
C VAL A 90 5.76 33.58 9.54
N ILE A 91 4.90 32.64 9.92
CA ILE A 91 3.82 32.09 9.06
C ILE A 91 2.65 33.09 8.99
N TYR A 92 2.38 33.78 10.09
CA TYR A 92 1.33 34.79 10.20
C TYR A 92 1.66 36.14 9.53
N LYS A 93 2.88 36.38 9.04
CA LYS A 93 3.25 37.61 8.32
C LYS A 93 2.96 37.58 6.81
N ASN A 94 2.60 36.43 6.25
CA ASN A 94 2.30 36.29 4.83
C ASN A 94 0.87 36.77 4.54
N LYS A 95 0.58 37.47 3.43
CA LYS A 95 -0.77 38.03 3.15
C LYS A 95 -1.91 36.98 3.20
N PHE A 96 -1.57 35.70 3.06
CA PHE A 96 -2.49 34.56 3.20
C PHE A 96 -3.00 34.34 4.63
N SER A 97 -2.19 34.60 5.66
CA SER A 97 -2.58 34.44 7.07
C SER A 97 -3.60 35.49 7.52
N GLN A 98 -3.59 36.67 6.90
CA GLN A 98 -4.51 37.77 7.22
C GLN A 98 -5.95 37.44 6.83
N MET A 99 -6.13 36.47 5.91
CA MET A 99 -7.42 35.90 5.51
C MET A 99 -7.91 34.81 6.48
N LEU A 100 -7.03 34.30 7.36
CA LEU A 100 -7.28 33.20 8.28
C LEU A 100 -7.14 33.65 9.75
N ASN A 101 -8.03 34.53 10.19
CA ASN A 101 -8.10 34.97 11.59
C ASN A 101 -8.76 33.89 12.47
N PHE A 102 -7.99 32.88 12.85
CA PHE A 102 -8.43 31.86 13.81
C PHE A 102 -8.06 32.26 15.24
N SER A 103 -8.91 31.87 16.21
CA SER A 103 -8.60 32.02 17.63
C SER A 103 -7.34 31.22 17.97
N THR A 104 -6.53 31.74 18.89
CA THR A 104 -5.26 31.11 19.32
C THR A 104 -5.49 29.67 19.78
N ILE A 105 -6.62 29.40 20.44
CA ILE A 105 -6.99 28.05 20.91
C ILE A 105 -7.22 27.07 19.75
N THR A 106 -7.81 27.54 18.65
CA THR A 106 -8.12 26.74 17.46
C THR A 106 -6.84 26.43 16.69
N THR A 107 -5.93 27.40 16.58
CA THR A 107 -4.60 27.19 16.00
C THR A 107 -3.83 26.12 16.77
N TYR A 108 -3.72 26.24 18.10
CA TYR A 108 -3.00 25.25 18.91
C TYR A 108 -3.64 23.85 18.80
N SER A 109 -4.96 23.78 18.86
CA SER A 109 -5.68 22.49 18.74
C SER A 109 -5.44 21.83 17.38
N THR A 110 -5.40 22.62 16.30
CA THR A 110 -5.16 22.13 14.94
C THR A 110 -3.73 21.60 14.80
N VAL A 111 -2.74 22.31 15.33
CA VAL A 111 -1.33 21.89 15.31
C VAL A 111 -1.15 20.58 16.09
N VAL A 112 -1.67 20.51 17.32
CA VAL A 112 -1.59 19.31 18.16
C VAL A 112 -2.33 18.14 17.51
N GLY A 113 -3.52 18.36 16.97
CA GLY A 113 -4.28 17.34 16.26
C GLY A 113 -3.55 16.80 15.03
N THR A 114 -2.87 17.67 14.28
CA THR A 114 -2.06 17.27 13.13
C THR A 114 -0.88 16.40 13.55
N ILE A 115 -0.17 16.77 14.63
CA ILE A 115 0.93 15.96 15.18
C ILE A 115 0.42 14.59 15.64
N MET A 116 -0.73 14.57 16.32
CA MET A 116 -1.35 13.33 16.81
C MET A 116 -1.76 12.41 15.64
N LEU A 117 -2.32 12.97 14.56
CA LEU A 117 -2.63 12.20 13.34
C LEU A 117 -1.36 11.62 12.71
N LEU A 118 -0.26 12.38 12.65
CA LEU A 118 1.01 11.86 12.14
C LEU A 118 1.54 10.69 12.99
N LEU A 119 1.45 10.80 14.32
CA LEU A 119 1.81 9.71 15.24
C LEU A 119 0.92 8.47 15.03
N GLN A 120 -0.39 8.66 14.86
CA GLN A 120 -1.32 7.57 14.59
C GLN A 120 -1.00 6.87 13.27
N VAL A 121 -0.73 7.63 12.20
CA VAL A 121 -0.32 7.08 10.90
C VAL A 121 1.00 6.30 11.02
N TYR A 122 1.97 6.82 11.77
CA TYR A 122 3.24 6.12 12.03
C TYR A 122 3.02 4.81 12.80
N TYR A 123 2.20 4.83 13.85
CA TYR A 123 1.89 3.66 14.66
C TYR A 123 1.17 2.57 13.84
N LEU A 124 0.13 2.94 13.09
CA LEU A 124 -0.58 2.01 12.20
C LEU A 124 0.37 1.40 11.17
N ARG A 125 1.22 2.23 10.56
CA ARG A 125 2.22 1.76 9.59
C ARG A 125 3.16 0.71 10.20
N ASN A 126 3.63 0.92 11.43
CA ASN A 126 4.49 -0.04 12.10
C ASN A 126 3.75 -1.36 12.42
N HIS A 127 2.51 -1.27 12.87
CA HIS A 127 1.69 -2.46 13.18
C HIS A 127 1.41 -3.32 11.94
N PHE A 128 1.07 -2.71 10.80
CA PHE A 128 0.84 -3.45 9.55
C PHE A 128 2.14 -3.95 8.90
N ALA A 129 3.26 -3.25 9.08
CA ALA A 129 4.57 -3.70 8.58
C ALA A 129 5.09 -4.94 9.32
N ASN A 130 4.73 -5.12 10.59
CA ASN A 130 5.13 -6.29 11.40
C ASN A 130 4.21 -7.52 11.23
N ARG A 131 3.19 -7.45 10.36
CA ARG A 131 2.25 -8.57 10.08
C ARG A 131 2.49 -9.29 8.75
N ASN A 132 3.56 -8.93 8.02
CA ASN A 132 4.09 -9.64 6.84
C ASN A 132 5.46 -10.24 7.17
#